data_AF-A0A1I4C9C6-F1
#
_entry.id   AF-A0A1I4C9C6-F1
#
_cell.length_a   1.000
_cell.length_b   1.000
_cell.length_c   1.000
_cell.angle_alpha   90.00
_cell.angle_beta   90.00
_cell.angle_gamma   90.00
#
_symmetry.space_group_name_H-M   'P 1'
#
loop_
_entity.id
_entity.type
_entity.pdbx_description
1 polymer ?
#
loop_
_entity_poly.entity_id
_entity_poly.type
_entity_poly.pdbx_seq_one_letter_code
_entity_poly.pdbx_strand_id
1 'polypeptide(L)' 'MTIAERYNEAAAKLLPHMAADLTVDPAITDANHIDEIVFRRSEYLGGMAIAILAMIDQ' A
#
# COMPACT_ATOMS: atom_id res chain seq x y z
N MET A 1 -2.36 6.54 -13.76
CA MET A 1 -2.55 5.81 -12.50
C MET A 1 -1.42 6.20 -11.58
N THR A 2 -1.74 6.72 -10.39
CA THR A 2 -0.74 7.06 -9.36
C THR A 2 -0.14 5.78 -8.77
N ILE A 3 0.95 5.93 -8.02
CA ILE A 3 1.51 4.81 -7.25
C ILE A 3 0.53 4.27 -6.21
N ALA A 4 -0.28 5.14 -5.58
CA ALA A 4 -1.31 4.73 -4.63
C ALA A 4 -2.45 3.93 -5.29
N GLU A 5 -2.88 4.30 -6.49
CA GLU A 5 -3.86 3.51 -7.24
C GLU A 5 -3.32 2.11 -7.56
N ARG A 6 -2.08 2.02 -8.07
CA ARG A 6 -1.39 0.74 -8.33
C ARG A 6 -1.24 -0.10 -7.06
N TYR A 7 -0.88 0.54 -5.95
CA TYR A 7 -0.73 -0.08 -4.65
C TYR A 7 -2.07 -0.63 -4.14
N ASN A 8 -3.14 0.17 -4.18
CA ASN A 8 -4.47 -0.26 -3.72
C ASN A 8 -5.01 -1.43 -4.54
N GLU A 9 -4.83 -1.41 -5.87
CA GLU A 9 -5.19 -2.53 -6.73
C GLU A 9 -4.38 -3.80 -6.40
N ALA A 10 -3.07 -3.66 -6.18
CA ALA A 10 -2.22 -4.78 -5.81
C ALA A 10 -2.58 -5.33 -4.42
N ALA A 11 -2.86 -4.46 -3.44
CA ALA A 11 -3.31 -4.84 -2.10
C ALA A 11 -4.63 -5.59 -2.15
N ALA A 12 -5.61 -5.11 -2.94
CA ALA A 12 -6.90 -5.77 -3.12
C ALA A 12 -6.77 -7.15 -3.78
N LYS A 13 -5.81 -7.33 -4.69
CA LYS A 13 -5.55 -8.59 -5.38
C LYS A 13 -4.77 -9.60 -4.54
N LEU A 14 -3.72 -9.14 -3.86
CA LEU A 14 -2.78 -10.00 -3.12
C LEU A 14 -3.32 -10.36 -1.73
N LEU A 15 -3.95 -9.40 -1.05
CA LEU A 15 -4.38 -9.51 0.34
C LEU A 15 -5.84 -9.03 0.48
N PRO A 16 -6.82 -9.67 -0.18
CA PRO A 16 -8.20 -9.20 -0.23
C PRO A 16 -8.86 -9.05 1.15
N HIS A 17 -8.47 -9.90 2.11
CA HIS A 17 -8.97 -9.84 3.49
C HIS A 17 -8.40 -8.69 4.32
N MET A 18 -7.32 -8.06 3.86
CA MET A 18 -6.64 -6.94 4.53
C MET A 18 -6.73 -5.64 3.70
N ALA A 19 -7.39 -5.67 2.55
CA ALA A 19 -7.42 -4.55 1.62
C ALA A 19 -7.94 -3.26 2.27
N ALA A 20 -8.94 -3.35 3.13
CA ALA A 20 -9.49 -2.19 3.84
C ALA A 20 -8.46 -1.53 4.77
N ASP A 21 -7.65 -2.34 5.46
CA ASP A 21 -6.62 -1.86 6.39
C ASP A 21 -5.39 -1.28 5.66
N LEU A 22 -5.13 -1.77 4.44
CA LEU A 22 -4.02 -1.34 3.60
C LEU A 22 -4.36 -0.14 2.71
N THR A 23 -5.64 0.08 2.38
CA THR A 23 -6.06 1.12 1.42
C THR A 23 -5.58 2.52 1.83
N VAL A 24 -4.99 3.25 0.89
CA VAL A 24 -4.56 4.65 1.04
C VAL A 24 -5.28 5.56 0.06
N ASP A 25 -5.14 6.88 0.25
CA ASP A 25 -5.71 7.87 -0.67
C ASP A 25 -5.10 7.72 -2.07
N PRO A 26 -5.90 7.49 -3.13
CA PRO A 26 -5.41 7.33 -4.50
C PRO A 26 -4.70 8.57 -5.04
N ALA A 27 -4.88 9.75 -4.45
CA ALA A 27 -4.17 10.96 -4.85
C ALA A 27 -2.68 10.96 -4.43
N ILE A 28 -2.24 10.03 -3.56
CA ILE A 28 -0.85 9.96 -3.11
C ILE A 28 0.06 9.51 -4.27
N THR A 29 1.10 10.31 -4.53
CA THR A 29 2.06 10.09 -5.62
C THR A 29 3.43 9.63 -5.15
N ASP A 30 3.61 9.39 -3.85
CA ASP A 30 4.91 9.08 -3.24
C ASP A 30 4.86 7.77 -2.43
N ALA A 31 5.82 6.87 -2.68
CA ALA A 31 5.90 5.56 -2.03
C ALA A 31 6.19 5.68 -0.52
N ASN A 32 7.06 6.61 -0.14
CA ASN A 32 7.44 6.78 1.27
C ASN A 32 6.23 7.26 2.09
N HIS A 33 5.41 8.14 1.51
CA HIS A 33 4.18 8.59 2.14
C HIS A 33 3.16 7.44 2.34
N ILE A 34 3.08 6.50 1.39
CA ILE A 34 2.25 5.29 1.56
C ILE A 34 2.77 4.44 2.73
N ASP A 35 4.07 4.17 2.76
CA ASP A 35 4.71 3.40 3.85
C ASP A 35 4.45 4.04 5.22
N GLU A 36 4.69 5.35 5.36
CA GLU A 36 4.51 6.06 6.62
C GLU A 36 3.05 6.05 7.11
N ILE A 37 2.08 6.14 6.19
CA ILE A 37 0.66 6.04 6.55
C ILE A 37 0.33 4.66 7.07
N VAL A 38 0.77 3.61 6.37
CA VAL A 38 0.38 2.24 6.71
C VAL A 38 1.14 1.75 7.94
N PHE A 39 2.41 2.09 8.09
CA PHE A 39 3.22 1.81 9.28
C PHE A 39 2.60 2.43 10.54
N ARG A 40 2.07 3.67 10.46
CA ARG A 40 1.36 4.31 11.58
C ARG A 40 0.07 3.60 11.99
N ARG A 41 -0.53 2.80 11.12
CA ARG A 41 -1.69 1.95 11.46
C ARG A 41 -1.26 0.71 12.21
N SER A 42 -0.16 0.09 11.78
CA SER A 42 0.48 -1.07 12.42
C SER A 42 1.80 -1.39 11.74
N GLU A 43 2.83 -1.74 12.52
CA GLU A 43 4.11 -2.22 11.99
C GLU A 43 3.94 -3.44 11.08
N TYR A 44 3.01 -4.34 11.41
CA TYR A 44 2.67 -5.49 10.57
C TYR A 44 2.14 -5.06 9.20
N LEU A 45 1.25 -4.06 9.18
CA LEU A 45 0.71 -3.53 7.92
C LEU A 45 1.78 -2.78 7.13
N GLY A 46 2.67 -2.04 7.81
CA GLY A 46 3.81 -1.37 7.18
C GLY A 46 4.71 -2.36 6.44
N GLY A 47 5.06 -3.49 7.08
CA GLY A 47 5.82 -4.55 6.42
C GLY A 47 5.14 -5.10 5.15
N MET A 48 3.81 -5.27 5.17
CA MET A 48 3.05 -5.68 3.99
C MET A 48 3.02 -4.60 2.91
N ALA A 49 2.92 -3.33 3.31
CA ALA A 49 2.92 -2.21 2.37
C ALA A 49 4.24 -2.14 1.60
N ILE A 50 5.37 -2.27 2.29
CA ILE A 50 6.71 -2.31 1.67
C ILE A 50 6.81 -3.47 0.68
N ALA A 51 6.33 -4.67 1.04
CA ALA A 51 6.37 -5.82 0.14
C ALA A 51 5.54 -5.57 -1.13
N ILE A 52 4.34 -5.01 -1.02
CA ILE A 52 3.50 -4.67 -2.16
C ILE A 52 4.16 -3.60 -3.03
N LEU A 53 4.71 -2.53 -2.42
CA LEU A 53 5.42 -1.47 -3.14
C LEU A 53 6.59 -2.03 -3.94
N ALA A 54 7.39 -2.93 -3.37
CA ALA A 54 8.50 -3.58 -4.06
C ALA A 54 8.03 -4.47 -5.24
N MET A 55 6.84 -5.07 -5.17
CA MET A 55 6.28 -5.88 -6.25
C MET A 55 5.75 -5.04 -7.42
N ILE A 56 5.28 -3.81 -7.15
CA ILE A 56 4.74 -2.92 -8.19
C ILE A 56 5.79 -1.94 -8.75
N ASP A 57 6.97 -1.83 -8.14
CA ASP A 57 8.08 -1.01 -8.66
C ASP A 57 8.86 -1.72 -9.79
N GLN A 58 8.50 -2.96 -10.12
CA GLN A 58 8.96 -3.70 -11.31
C GLN A 58 8.09 -3.40 -12.54
#